data_AF-A0A6A5VDA9-F1
#
_entry.id   AF-A0A6A5VDA9-F1
#
_cell.length_a   1.000
_cell.length_b   1.000
_cell.length_c   1.000
_cell.angle_alpha   90.00
_cell.angle_beta   90.00
_cell.angle_gamma   90.00
#
_symmetry.space_group_name_H-M   'P 1'
#
loop_
_entity.id
_entity.type
_entity.pdbx_description
1 polymer ?
#
loop_
_entity_poly.entity_id
_entity_poly.type
_entity_poly.pdbx_seq_one_letter_code
_entity_poly.pdbx_strand_id
1 'polypeptide(L)'
;ILLLPKSHPNPSTWTALINKSKAFRLHSLLTSPQSFSSTYEREAAFSHSDWEARLKNPLAYTFVAKSTPTPTPSPSVPAPSTHGEHISSFLTSDWVGSAVLFGPKPTEYDTNSGSTALFDIYGLFVLPSAQGIGLGTALMEACTTHAAPLAAAMNVDKAVVRVSVTKGNERVLELYRRIGF
;
A
#
# COMPACT_ATOMS: atom_id res chain seq x y z
N ILE A 1 2.07 -9.94 -0.76
CA ILE A 1 1.91 -8.47 -0.60
C ILE A 1 3.01 -8.05 0.34
N LEU A 2 3.81 -7.04 -0.01
CA LEU A 2 4.96 -6.62 0.80
C LEU A 2 4.75 -5.21 1.35
N LEU A 3 4.98 -5.03 2.66
CA LEU A 3 5.20 -3.72 3.26
C LEU A 3 6.62 -3.26 2.93
N LEU A 4 6.75 -2.13 2.24
CA LEU A 4 8.05 -1.55 1.94
C LEU A 4 8.72 -1.05 3.23
N PRO A 5 10.03 -1.29 3.40
CA PRO A 5 10.74 -0.84 4.58
C PRO A 5 10.95 0.68 4.57
N LYS A 6 11.25 1.25 5.74
CA LYS A 6 11.57 2.68 5.90
C LYS A 6 13.04 3.01 5.59
N SER A 7 13.88 2.00 5.51
CA SER A 7 15.31 2.10 5.18
C SER A 7 15.83 0.72 4.74
N HIS A 8 17.02 0.68 4.15
CA HIS A 8 17.70 -0.57 3.83
C HIS A 8 19.22 -0.42 4.02
N PRO A 9 19.92 -1.41 4.61
CA PRO A 9 21.36 -1.29 4.91
C PRO A 9 22.24 -1.20 3.66
N ASN A 10 21.82 -1.84 2.55
CA ASN A 10 22.47 -1.69 1.26
C ASN A 10 21.91 -0.45 0.50
N PRO A 11 22.72 0.59 0.23
CA PRO A 11 22.25 1.83 -0.41
C PRO A 11 21.73 1.62 -1.83
N SER A 12 22.36 0.75 -2.62
CA SER A 12 21.93 0.47 -4.00
C SER A 12 20.54 -0.19 -4.02
N THR A 13 20.29 -1.10 -3.08
CA THR A 13 18.96 -1.73 -2.90
C THR A 13 17.93 -0.68 -2.48
N TRP A 14 18.30 0.24 -1.59
CA TRP A 14 17.42 1.33 -1.16
C TRP A 14 17.04 2.25 -2.33
N THR A 15 18.03 2.71 -3.11
CA THR A 15 17.79 3.51 -4.32
C THR A 15 16.93 2.77 -5.34
N ALA A 16 17.15 1.47 -5.54
CA ALA A 16 16.33 0.67 -6.44
C ALA A 16 14.86 0.58 -5.96
N LEU A 17 14.62 0.43 -4.66
CA LEU A 17 13.26 0.45 -4.09
C LEU A 17 12.56 1.79 -4.28
N ILE A 18 13.27 2.90 -4.02
CA ILE A 18 12.74 4.27 -4.23
C ILE A 18 12.37 4.45 -5.70
N ASN A 19 13.27 4.09 -6.61
CA ASN A 19 13.04 4.24 -8.05
C ASN A 19 11.88 3.37 -8.54
N LYS A 20 11.76 2.13 -8.06
CA LYS A 20 10.64 1.24 -8.42
C LYS A 20 9.30 1.75 -7.89
N SER A 21 9.29 2.27 -6.66
CA SER A 21 8.12 2.92 -6.06
C SER A 21 7.69 4.17 -6.83
N LYS A 22 8.65 5.04 -7.17
CA LYS A 22 8.42 6.19 -8.07
C LYS A 22 7.83 5.76 -9.40
N ALA A 23 8.45 4.80 -10.09
CA ALA A 23 8.01 4.34 -11.40
C ALA A 23 6.57 3.80 -11.36
N PHE A 24 6.26 2.94 -10.39
CA PHE A 24 4.91 2.38 -10.24
C PHE A 24 3.87 3.48 -9.94
N ARG A 25 4.19 4.43 -9.05
CA ARG A 25 3.31 5.55 -8.73
C ARG A 25 3.01 6.43 -9.94
N LEU A 26 4.04 6.81 -10.70
CA LEU A 26 3.89 7.62 -11.90
C LEU A 26 3.11 6.88 -12.99
N HIS A 27 3.36 5.59 -13.17
CA HIS A 27 2.60 4.77 -14.10
C HIS A 27 1.12 4.67 -13.69
N SER A 28 0.84 4.58 -12.39
CA SER A 28 -0.55 4.58 -11.87
C SER A 28 -1.28 5.87 -12.22
N LEU A 29 -0.61 7.02 -12.07
CA LEU A 29 -1.15 8.34 -12.41
C LEU A 29 -1.46 8.49 -13.91
N LEU A 30 -0.62 7.93 -14.78
CA LEU A 30 -0.88 7.90 -16.23
C LEU A 30 -2.04 6.96 -16.59
N THR A 31 -2.12 5.82 -15.92
CA THR A 31 -3.10 4.77 -16.25
C THR A 31 -4.51 5.15 -15.80
N SER A 32 -4.65 5.79 -14.64
CA SER A 32 -5.96 6.18 -14.11
C SER A 32 -5.91 7.54 -13.40
N PRO A 33 -5.68 8.64 -14.15
CA PRO A 33 -5.49 9.97 -13.57
C PRO A 33 -6.68 10.42 -12.70
N GLN A 34 -7.90 10.07 -13.12
CA GLN A 34 -9.13 10.42 -12.40
C GLN A 34 -9.29 9.69 -11.04
N SER A 35 -8.47 8.66 -10.78
CA SER A 35 -8.48 7.94 -9.50
C SER A 35 -7.59 8.60 -8.43
N PHE A 36 -6.86 9.66 -8.77
CA PHE A 36 -5.93 10.31 -7.86
C PHE A 36 -6.20 11.81 -7.75
N SER A 37 -5.96 12.36 -6.57
CA SER A 37 -6.00 13.81 -6.32
C SER A 37 -4.73 14.54 -6.76
N SER A 38 -3.73 13.83 -7.29
CA SER A 38 -2.52 14.40 -7.87
C SER A 38 -2.39 14.03 -9.34
N THR A 39 -1.45 14.65 -10.05
CA THR A 39 -1.24 14.44 -11.48
C THR A 39 0.17 13.91 -11.75
N TYR A 40 0.34 13.27 -12.92
CA TYR A 40 1.64 12.79 -13.37
C TYR A 40 2.63 13.95 -13.47
N GLU A 41 2.25 15.06 -14.08
CA GLU A 41 3.12 16.22 -14.34
C GLU A 41 3.67 16.79 -13.02
N ARG A 42 2.81 16.87 -12.01
CA ARG A 42 3.20 17.34 -10.67
C ARG A 42 4.17 16.38 -10.00
N GLU A 43 3.85 15.09 -9.96
CA GLU A 43 4.69 14.12 -9.23
C GLU A 43 5.97 13.76 -9.99
N ALA A 44 5.99 13.84 -11.32
CA ALA A 44 7.19 13.59 -12.13
C ALA A 44 8.29 14.63 -11.88
N ALA A 45 7.91 15.85 -11.52
CA ALA A 45 8.83 16.92 -11.16
C ALA A 45 9.52 16.73 -9.79
N PHE A 46 9.06 15.77 -8.97
CA PHE A 46 9.66 15.50 -7.66
C PHE A 46 11.07 14.92 -7.78
N SER A 47 11.95 15.44 -6.93
CA SER A 47 13.34 15.02 -6.78
C SER A 47 13.45 13.62 -6.17
N HIS A 48 14.61 12.98 -6.28
CA HIS A 48 14.86 11.70 -5.61
C HIS A 48 14.64 11.79 -4.08
N SER A 49 15.05 12.89 -3.44
CA SER A 49 14.85 13.11 -2.00
C SER A 49 13.37 13.19 -1.62
N ASP A 50 12.51 13.74 -2.47
CA ASP A 50 11.06 13.78 -2.21
C ASP A 50 10.46 12.36 -2.20
N TRP A 51 10.89 11.52 -3.14
CA TRP A 51 10.48 10.12 -3.22
C TRP A 51 11.02 9.28 -2.06
N GLU A 52 12.27 9.52 -1.67
CA GLU A 52 12.86 8.90 -0.49
C GLU A 52 12.11 9.32 0.79
N ALA A 53 11.80 10.61 0.95
CA ALA A 53 11.08 11.14 2.10
C ALA A 53 9.69 10.50 2.26
N ARG A 54 9.01 10.17 1.14
CA ARG A 54 7.73 9.44 1.16
C ARG A 54 7.85 8.05 1.79
N LEU A 55 8.89 7.28 1.44
CA LEU A 55 9.12 5.96 2.04
C LEU A 55 9.62 6.05 3.49
N LYS A 56 10.41 7.08 3.81
CA LYS A 56 10.91 7.32 5.18
C LYS A 56 9.86 7.87 6.13
N ASN A 57 8.76 8.43 5.62
CA ASN A 57 7.74 9.06 6.45
C ASN A 57 7.23 8.04 7.51
N PRO A 58 7.38 8.34 8.82
CA PRO A 58 7.02 7.39 9.87
C PRO A 58 5.53 7.05 9.87
N LEU A 59 4.68 7.96 9.37
CA LEU A 59 3.23 7.76 9.32
C LEU A 59 2.73 7.08 8.04
N ALA A 60 3.58 6.89 7.01
CA ALA A 60 3.13 6.38 5.69
C ALA A 60 3.65 4.97 5.39
N TYR A 61 2.81 3.95 5.53
CA TYR A 61 3.17 2.54 5.32
C TYR A 61 2.72 2.09 3.92
N THR A 62 3.69 1.89 3.03
CA THR A 62 3.42 1.57 1.62
C THR A 62 3.44 0.06 1.40
N PHE A 63 2.33 -0.47 0.90
CA PHE A 63 2.17 -1.88 0.54
C PHE A 63 2.20 -2.03 -0.98
N VAL A 64 2.84 -3.09 -1.46
CA VAL A 64 2.93 -3.40 -2.89
C VAL A 64 2.55 -4.85 -3.16
N ALA A 65 1.86 -5.06 -4.29
CA ALA A 65 1.53 -6.36 -4.82
C ALA A 65 2.42 -6.64 -6.03
N LYS A 66 3.00 -7.85 -6.08
CA LYS A 66 3.72 -8.34 -7.26
C LYS A 66 2.87 -9.34 -8.03
N SER A 67 3.09 -9.43 -9.34
CA SER A 67 2.56 -10.55 -10.12
C SER A 67 3.22 -11.84 -9.64
N THR A 68 2.42 -12.85 -9.30
CA THR A 68 2.92 -14.21 -9.18
C THR A 68 2.89 -14.83 -10.57
N PRO A 69 4.00 -15.34 -11.11
CA PRO A 69 3.92 -16.13 -12.33
C PRO A 69 2.95 -17.28 -12.05
N THR A 70 1.98 -17.47 -12.93
CA THR A 70 1.09 -18.64 -12.88
C THR A 70 1.98 -19.86 -12.78
N PRO A 71 1.86 -20.69 -11.73
CA PRO A 71 2.64 -21.92 -11.67
C PRO A 71 2.22 -22.75 -12.89
N THR A 72 3.09 -22.81 -13.89
CA THR A 72 2.99 -23.85 -14.91
C THR A 72 2.89 -25.16 -14.14
N PRO A 73 1.89 -26.02 -14.37
CA PRO A 73 1.75 -27.28 -13.65
C PRO A 73 2.91 -28.19 -14.03
N SER A 74 4.04 -28.01 -13.33
CA SER A 74 5.19 -28.89 -13.37
C SER A 74 5.02 -29.86 -12.21
N PRO A 75 4.96 -31.18 -12.46
CA PRO A 75 4.63 -32.18 -11.45
C PRO A 75 5.79 -32.49 -10.50
N SER A 76 6.54 -31.49 -10.02
CA SER A 76 7.72 -31.75 -9.20
C SER A 76 8.02 -30.62 -8.22
N VAL A 77 7.91 -31.01 -6.93
CA VAL A 77 8.42 -30.37 -5.71
C VAL A 77 7.51 -29.30 -5.08
N PRO A 78 6.99 -29.53 -3.84
CA PRO A 78 6.35 -28.47 -3.08
C PRO A 78 7.39 -27.40 -2.74
N ALA A 79 7.19 -26.18 -3.26
CA ALA A 79 8.04 -25.05 -2.94
C ALA A 79 7.92 -24.76 -1.42
N PRO A 80 9.05 -24.61 -0.70
CA PRO A 80 8.99 -24.33 0.73
C PRO A 80 8.28 -22.99 0.96
N SER A 81 7.21 -23.03 1.75
CA SER A 81 6.43 -21.87 2.17
C SER A 81 7.21 -21.07 3.21
N THR A 82 8.27 -20.39 2.78
CA THR A 82 9.09 -19.58 3.69
C THR A 82 8.36 -18.29 4.01
N HIS A 83 7.89 -18.20 5.25
CA HIS A 83 7.46 -16.95 5.88
C HIS A 83 8.64 -15.97 5.86
N GLY A 84 8.59 -15.01 4.94
CA GLY A 84 9.63 -14.00 4.71
C GLY A 84 9.81 -13.70 3.23
N GLU A 85 8.84 -13.01 2.60
CA GLU A 85 9.03 -12.51 1.23
C GLU A 85 10.22 -11.55 1.18
N HIS A 86 11.31 -11.95 0.50
CA HIS A 86 12.54 -11.15 0.45
C HIS A 86 12.39 -9.97 -0.53
N ILE A 87 12.84 -8.78 -0.11
CA ILE A 87 12.82 -7.52 -0.89
C ILE A 87 13.38 -7.70 -2.31
N SER A 88 14.44 -8.51 -2.46
CA SER A 88 15.05 -8.79 -3.76
C SER A 88 14.08 -9.41 -4.77
N SER A 89 13.16 -10.26 -4.31
CA SER A 89 12.12 -10.85 -5.17
C SER A 89 11.14 -9.80 -5.68
N PHE A 90 10.80 -8.81 -4.85
CA PHE A 90 9.91 -7.71 -5.24
C PHE A 90 10.59 -6.70 -6.15
N LEU A 91 11.91 -6.50 -6.02
CA LEU A 91 12.67 -5.64 -6.93
C LEU A 91 12.73 -6.21 -8.35
N THR A 92 12.77 -7.54 -8.49
CA THR A 92 12.86 -8.23 -9.78
C THR A 92 11.51 -8.57 -10.40
N SER A 93 10.43 -8.62 -9.61
CA SER A 93 9.07 -8.91 -10.10
C SER A 93 8.34 -7.66 -10.58
N ASP A 94 7.33 -7.84 -11.42
CA ASP A 94 6.41 -6.76 -11.79
C ASP A 94 5.49 -6.40 -10.64
N TRP A 95 5.42 -5.11 -10.31
CA TRP A 95 4.42 -4.60 -9.39
C TRP A 95 3.12 -4.38 -10.13
N VAL A 96 2.04 -4.86 -9.54
CA VAL A 96 0.70 -4.86 -10.14
C VAL A 96 -0.32 -4.13 -9.28
N GLY A 97 0.05 -3.74 -8.06
CA GLY A 97 -0.82 -2.95 -7.19
C GLY A 97 -0.06 -2.29 -6.04
N SER A 98 -0.65 -1.24 -5.48
CA SER A 98 -0.14 -0.56 -4.29
C SER A 98 -1.26 -0.02 -3.41
N ALA A 99 -0.98 0.19 -2.13
CA ALA A 99 -1.81 0.97 -1.21
C ALA A 99 -0.91 1.61 -0.14
N VAL A 100 -1.35 2.73 0.43
CA VAL A 100 -0.62 3.41 1.52
C VAL A 100 -1.54 3.56 2.71
N LEU A 101 -1.19 2.94 3.84
CA LEU A 101 -1.81 3.23 5.13
C LEU A 101 -1.13 4.46 5.72
N PHE A 102 -1.89 5.49 6.06
CA PHE A 102 -1.39 6.74 6.62
C PHE A 102 -1.95 6.99 8.02
N GLY A 103 -1.07 7.07 9.00
CA GLY A 103 -1.41 7.26 10.40
C GLY A 103 -0.35 6.60 11.30
N PRO A 104 -0.59 6.54 12.61
CA PRO A 104 -1.77 7.02 13.31
C PRO A 104 -1.85 8.55 13.30
N LYS A 105 -3.06 9.10 13.12
CA LYS A 105 -3.34 10.53 13.23
C LYS A 105 -3.84 10.83 14.66
N PRO A 106 -3.47 11.97 15.25
CA PRO A 106 -4.05 12.41 16.51
C PRO A 106 -5.57 12.45 16.39
N THR A 107 -6.28 11.80 17.32
CA THR A 107 -7.73 11.99 17.46
C THR A 107 -7.99 13.25 18.26
N GLU A 108 -8.75 14.19 17.70
CA GLU A 108 -9.21 15.40 18.40
C GLU A 108 -10.29 15.11 19.46
N TYR A 109 -10.73 13.85 19.59
CA TYR A 109 -11.86 13.47 20.43
C TYR A 109 -11.41 12.52 21.53
N ASP A 110 -11.18 13.07 22.71
CA ASP A 110 -11.19 12.34 23.98
C ASP A 110 -12.65 12.26 24.44
N THR A 111 -13.44 11.41 23.78
CA THR A 111 -14.77 11.07 24.30
C THR A 111 -14.57 9.96 25.30
N ASN A 112 -15.14 10.09 26.51
CA ASN A 112 -15.14 9.17 27.67
C ASN A 112 -15.51 7.67 27.39
N SER A 113 -15.00 7.07 26.32
CA SER A 113 -15.31 5.76 25.74
C SER A 113 -14.20 5.32 24.77
N GLY A 114 -12.96 5.27 25.28
CA GLY A 114 -11.81 4.62 24.65
C GLY A 114 -11.05 5.51 23.66
N SER A 115 -9.74 5.63 23.87
CA SER A 115 -8.84 6.30 22.93
C SER A 115 -8.79 5.51 21.61
N THR A 116 -8.72 6.22 20.49
CA THR A 116 -8.72 5.62 19.14
C THR A 116 -7.55 6.16 18.33
N ALA A 117 -6.91 5.32 17.52
CA ALA A 117 -5.95 5.74 16.52
C ALA A 117 -6.62 5.79 15.15
N LEU A 118 -6.58 6.96 14.50
CA LEU A 118 -7.14 7.14 13.16
C LEU A 118 -6.11 6.87 12.08
N PHE A 119 -6.51 6.14 11.05
CA PHE A 119 -5.71 5.88 9.86
C PHE A 119 -6.55 6.15 8.61
N ASP A 120 -5.91 6.59 7.54
CA ASP A 120 -6.51 6.71 6.22
C ASP A 120 -5.75 5.85 5.22
N ILE A 121 -6.44 5.18 4.31
CA ILE A 121 -5.82 4.50 3.16
C ILE A 121 -5.84 5.44 1.95
N TYR A 122 -4.67 5.64 1.36
CA TYR A 122 -4.47 6.43 0.15
C TYR A 122 -3.83 5.59 -0.95
N GLY A 123 -3.99 6.05 -2.20
CA GLY A 123 -3.25 5.51 -3.34
C GLY A 123 -3.50 4.03 -3.61
N LEU A 124 -4.67 3.50 -3.20
CA LEU A 124 -5.09 2.15 -3.58
C LEU A 124 -5.23 2.10 -5.10
N PHE A 125 -4.42 1.25 -5.73
CA PHE A 125 -4.45 1.05 -7.17
C PHE A 125 -4.01 -0.35 -7.52
N VAL A 126 -4.67 -0.91 -8.54
CA VAL A 126 -4.33 -2.20 -9.15
C VAL A 126 -4.35 -2.01 -10.66
N LEU A 127 -3.29 -2.46 -11.34
CA LEU A 127 -3.20 -2.40 -12.79
C LEU A 127 -4.43 -3.04 -13.44
N PRO A 128 -4.98 -2.47 -14.52
CA PRO A 128 -6.15 -3.03 -15.20
C PRO A 128 -6.01 -4.52 -15.54
N SER A 129 -4.81 -4.97 -15.95
CA SER A 129 -4.49 -6.36 -16.26
C SER A 129 -4.51 -7.32 -15.06
N ALA A 130 -4.51 -6.80 -13.83
CA ALA A 130 -4.50 -7.56 -12.58
C ALA A 130 -5.73 -7.30 -11.70
N GLN A 131 -6.78 -6.67 -12.24
CA GLN A 131 -8.04 -6.44 -11.53
C GLN A 131 -8.96 -7.67 -11.57
N GLY A 132 -9.99 -7.68 -10.71
CA GLY A 132 -11.02 -8.72 -10.72
C GLY A 132 -10.64 -10.03 -10.01
N ILE A 133 -9.40 -10.16 -9.53
CA ILE A 133 -8.88 -11.36 -8.85
C ILE A 133 -8.72 -11.18 -7.32
N GLY A 134 -9.33 -10.13 -6.74
CA GLY A 134 -9.29 -9.88 -5.29
C GLY A 134 -8.06 -9.10 -4.78
N LEU A 135 -7.17 -8.62 -5.67
CA LEU A 135 -5.92 -7.99 -5.23
C LEU A 135 -6.12 -6.66 -4.48
N GLY A 136 -7.13 -5.89 -4.84
CA GLY A 136 -7.51 -4.66 -4.11
C GLY A 136 -7.94 -4.98 -2.67
N THR A 137 -8.71 -6.05 -2.49
CA THR A 137 -9.12 -6.56 -1.16
C THR A 137 -7.90 -6.97 -0.35
N ALA A 138 -6.98 -7.77 -0.93
CA ALA A 138 -5.77 -8.20 -0.25
C ALA A 138 -4.86 -7.03 0.19
N LEU A 139 -4.80 -5.96 -0.59
CA LEU A 139 -4.09 -4.73 -0.22
C LEU A 139 -4.76 -4.01 0.97
N MET A 140 -6.08 -3.88 0.96
CA MET A 140 -6.85 -3.28 2.06
C MET A 140 -6.73 -4.09 3.36
N GLU A 141 -6.78 -5.42 3.26
CA GLU A 141 -6.54 -6.34 4.38
C GLU A 141 -5.13 -6.19 4.96
N ALA A 142 -4.11 -6.06 4.11
CA ALA A 142 -2.74 -5.81 4.57
C ALA A 142 -2.62 -4.48 5.32
N CYS A 143 -3.26 -3.42 4.82
CA CYS A 143 -3.29 -2.12 5.49
C CYS A 143 -4.00 -2.18 6.85
N THR A 144 -5.20 -2.78 6.91
CA THR A 144 -5.99 -2.87 8.16
C THR A 144 -5.31 -3.76 9.20
N THR A 145 -4.75 -4.90 8.79
CA THR A 145 -3.98 -5.78 9.66
C THR A 145 -2.78 -5.05 10.28
N HIS A 146 -2.13 -4.17 9.53
CA HIS A 146 -0.99 -3.41 10.02
C HIS A 146 -1.38 -2.26 10.97
N ALA A 147 -2.60 -1.73 10.89
CA ALA A 147 -3.05 -0.65 11.75
C ALA A 147 -3.20 -1.06 13.23
N ALA A 148 -3.60 -2.31 13.49
CA ALA A 148 -3.82 -2.83 14.85
C ALA A 148 -2.57 -2.76 15.77
N PRO A 149 -1.39 -3.30 15.39
CA PRO A 149 -0.21 -3.19 16.24
C PRO A 149 0.27 -1.74 16.43
N LEU A 150 0.02 -0.85 15.45
CA LEU A 150 0.36 0.57 15.57
C LEU A 150 -0.52 1.27 16.63
N ALA A 151 -1.81 0.96 16.65
CA ALA A 151 -2.72 1.45 17.68
C ALA A 151 -2.34 0.90 19.08
N ALA A 152 -2.04 -0.40 19.17
CA ALA A 152 -1.61 -1.00 20.43
C ALA A 152 -0.32 -0.34 20.98
N ALA A 153 0.64 -0.01 20.11
CA ALA A 153 1.87 0.69 20.49
C ALA A 153 1.65 2.11 21.02
N MET A 154 0.48 2.71 20.75
CA MET A 154 0.06 4.00 21.31
C MET A 154 -0.72 3.88 22.61
N ASN A 155 -0.97 2.65 23.11
CA ASN A 155 -1.86 2.37 24.24
C ASN A 155 -3.30 2.87 23.99
N VAL A 156 -3.81 2.67 22.77
CA VAL A 156 -5.20 2.96 22.44
C VAL A 156 -5.99 1.69 22.14
N ASP A 157 -7.27 1.70 22.46
CA ASP A 157 -8.12 0.50 22.45
C ASP A 157 -8.55 0.09 21.03
N LYS A 158 -8.60 1.06 20.10
CA LYS A 158 -9.18 0.87 18.77
C LYS A 158 -8.33 1.51 17.67
N ALA A 159 -8.17 0.79 16.57
CA ALA A 159 -7.72 1.34 15.30
C ALA A 159 -8.93 1.58 14.41
N VAL A 160 -9.12 2.82 13.96
CA VAL A 160 -10.14 3.16 12.96
C VAL A 160 -9.45 3.49 11.65
N VAL A 161 -9.69 2.65 10.64
CA VAL A 161 -9.16 2.85 9.29
C VAL A 161 -10.26 3.38 8.40
N ARG A 162 -10.00 4.48 7.71
CA ARG A 162 -10.93 5.10 6.77
C ARG A 162 -10.35 5.05 5.37
N VAL A 163 -11.24 5.17 4.40
CA VAL A 163 -10.86 5.34 3.00
C VAL A 163 -11.76 6.41 2.41
N SER A 164 -11.18 7.26 1.55
CA SER A 164 -11.95 8.26 0.82
C SER A 164 -12.07 7.83 -0.63
N VAL A 165 -13.26 7.97 -1.19
CA VAL A 165 -13.53 7.74 -2.61
C VAL A 165 -14.04 9.03 -3.22
N THR A 166 -13.54 9.38 -4.41
CA THR A 166 -14.07 10.50 -5.18
C THR A 166 -15.53 10.20 -5.52
N LYS A 167 -16.40 11.20 -5.32
CA LYS A 167 -17.83 11.11 -5.68
C LYS A 167 -17.98 10.67 -7.15
N GLY A 168 -18.84 9.69 -7.43
CA GLY A 168 -19.04 9.15 -8.78
C GLY A 168 -18.17 7.95 -9.14
N ASN A 169 -17.51 7.32 -8.16
CA ASN A 169 -16.77 6.05 -8.37
C ASN A 169 -17.48 4.90 -7.63
N GLU A 170 -18.66 4.54 -8.11
CA GLU A 170 -19.57 3.57 -7.50
C GLU A 170 -18.93 2.18 -7.37
N ARG A 171 -18.13 1.77 -8.36
CA ARG A 171 -17.42 0.48 -8.32
C ARG A 171 -16.47 0.37 -7.13
N VAL A 172 -15.73 1.44 -6.82
CA VAL A 172 -14.82 1.47 -5.66
C VAL A 172 -15.60 1.56 -4.35
N LEU A 173 -16.70 2.32 -4.34
CA LEU A 173 -17.61 2.40 -3.19
C LEU A 173 -18.21 1.01 -2.85
N GLU A 174 -18.63 0.24 -3.85
CA GLU A 174 -19.15 -1.13 -3.67
C GLU A 174 -18.07 -2.09 -3.17
N LEU A 175 -16.84 -1.97 -3.67
CA LEU A 175 -15.71 -2.74 -3.16
C LEU A 175 -15.52 -2.48 -1.68
N TYR A 176 -15.44 -1.21 -1.26
CA TYR A 176 -15.25 -0.81 0.13
C TYR A 176 -16.38 -1.32 1.04
N ARG A 177 -17.64 -1.16 0.62
CA ARG A 177 -18.79 -1.70 1.36
C ARG A 177 -18.72 -3.22 1.57
N ARG A 178 -18.31 -3.96 0.54
CA ARG A 178 -18.21 -5.43 0.60
C ARG A 178 -17.19 -5.90 1.63
N ILE A 179 -16.14 -5.11 1.87
CA ILE A 179 -15.06 -5.43 2.79
C ILE A 179 -15.20 -4.73 4.15
N GLY A 180 -16.37 -4.14 4.44
CA GLY A 180 -16.72 -3.61 5.76
C GLY A 180 -16.39 -2.13 6.01
N PHE A 181 -16.14 -1.34 4.97
CA PHE A 181 -15.95 0.12 5.04
C PHE A 181 -17.22 0.91 4.69
#